data_AF-A0A3S1BIU9-F1
#
_entry.id   AF-A0A3S1BIU9-F1
#
_cell.length_a   1.000
_cell.length_b   1.000
_cell.length_c   1.000
_cell.angle_alpha   90.00
_cell.angle_beta   90.00
_cell.angle_gamma   90.00
#
_symmetry.space_group_name_H-M   'P 1'
#
loop_
_entity.id
_entity.type
_entity.pdbx_description
1 polymer ?
#
loop_
_entity_poly.entity_id
_entity_poly.type
_entity_poly.pdbx_seq_one_letter_code
_entity_poly.pdbx_strand_id
1 'polypeptide(L)'
;MQRLASLLFIGGSVILMSFTTPATVIKGDKPAKTVSAKATSFVVDKQLSKVNWVGKKVTGQHSGTINIAEGKLEVENNVLKGGSFSLDTRSIAVTDIKDADGNAKLVGHLKADDFFSVDKFATASLVITKVAAKGNGNYDITGNLTIKGITNPITFPATVTVNGGKLTGKADLKVDRTKYNIKYGSKSFFEGIGDKAIYDEFELNVVLTANAK
;
A
#
# COMPACT_ATOMS: atom_id res chain seq x y z
N MET A 1 -73.66 4.57 13.54
CA MET A 1 -73.89 4.83 12.10
C MET A 1 -73.17 3.76 11.29
N GLN A 2 -73.86 3.28 10.27
CA GLN A 2 -73.70 1.97 9.61
C GLN A 2 -72.46 1.80 8.73
N ARG A 3 -72.07 0.53 8.58
CA ARG A 3 -71.29 -0.01 7.46
C ARG A 3 -72.05 0.14 6.14
N LEU A 4 -71.37 0.48 5.06
CA LEU A 4 -71.88 0.36 3.68
C LEU A 4 -70.79 -0.16 2.75
N ALA A 5 -71.17 -1.20 2.00
CA ALA A 5 -70.48 -1.78 0.85
C ALA A 5 -71.09 -1.22 -0.44
N SER A 6 -70.36 -1.28 -1.57
CA SER A 6 -70.79 -1.55 -2.98
C SER A 6 -69.68 -1.08 -3.95
N LEU A 7 -68.96 -1.95 -4.68
CA LEU A 7 -69.26 -2.60 -5.97
C LEU A 7 -69.36 -1.65 -7.19
N LEU A 8 -68.35 -1.69 -8.08
CA LEU A 8 -68.40 -2.09 -9.51
C LEU A 8 -67.13 -1.58 -10.23
N PHE A 9 -66.36 -2.47 -10.87
CA PHE A 9 -65.72 -2.17 -12.16
C PHE A 9 -65.65 -3.45 -12.99
N ILE A 10 -66.29 -3.36 -14.16
CA ILE A 10 -66.30 -4.34 -15.24
C ILE A 10 -65.16 -3.96 -16.19
N GLY A 11 -64.44 -4.95 -16.71
CA GLY A 11 -63.86 -4.85 -18.06
C GLY A 11 -62.39 -5.19 -18.17
N GLY A 12 -62.09 -6.22 -18.98
CA GLY A 12 -60.77 -6.40 -19.57
C GLY A 12 -60.27 -7.84 -19.61
N SER A 13 -60.91 -8.70 -20.40
CA SER A 13 -60.29 -9.96 -20.81
C SER A 13 -59.04 -9.67 -21.65
N VAL A 14 -57.86 -9.94 -21.11
CA VAL A 14 -56.61 -9.94 -21.87
C VAL A 14 -56.41 -11.35 -22.43
N ILE A 15 -56.53 -11.48 -23.74
CA ILE A 15 -56.20 -12.70 -24.48
C ILE A 15 -54.67 -12.80 -24.53
N LEU A 16 -54.10 -13.74 -23.76
CA LEU A 16 -52.70 -14.15 -23.90
C LEU A 16 -52.54 -14.98 -25.18
N MET A 17 -52.04 -14.37 -26.25
CA MET A 17 -51.48 -15.11 -27.39
C MET A 17 -50.04 -15.51 -27.05
N SER A 18 -49.84 -16.78 -26.70
CA SER A 18 -48.53 -17.39 -26.52
C SER A 18 -47.85 -17.60 -27.87
N PHE A 19 -46.84 -16.79 -28.20
CA PHE A 19 -45.90 -17.11 -29.27
C PHE A 19 -44.91 -18.16 -28.77
N THR A 20 -45.09 -19.41 -29.21
CA THR A 20 -44.09 -20.46 -29.04
C THR A 20 -43.07 -20.34 -30.18
N THR A 21 -41.96 -19.65 -29.93
CA THR A 21 -40.76 -19.83 -30.75
C THR A 21 -40.16 -21.21 -30.41
N PRO A 22 -39.86 -22.07 -31.40
CA PRO A 22 -39.10 -23.28 -31.12
C PRO A 22 -37.68 -22.89 -30.69
N ALA A 23 -37.33 -23.25 -29.46
CA ALA A 23 -35.97 -23.14 -28.96
C ALA A 23 -35.07 -24.12 -29.73
N THR A 24 -34.15 -23.59 -30.54
CA THR A 24 -33.01 -24.36 -31.03
C THR A 24 -32.17 -24.75 -29.81
N VAL A 25 -32.20 -26.04 -29.46
CA VAL A 25 -31.34 -26.62 -28.43
C VAL A 25 -29.90 -26.59 -28.94
N ILE A 26 -29.14 -25.56 -28.55
CA ILE A 26 -27.69 -25.58 -28.70
C ILE A 26 -27.15 -26.61 -27.70
N LYS A 27 -26.65 -27.70 -28.23
CA LYS A 27 -26.04 -28.82 -27.51
C LYS A 27 -24.77 -28.32 -26.78
N GLY A 28 -24.94 -27.99 -25.50
CA GLY A 28 -23.91 -28.09 -24.46
C GLY A 28 -22.55 -27.45 -24.74
N ASP A 29 -22.47 -26.12 -24.69
CA ASP A 29 -21.21 -25.47 -24.32
C ASP A 29 -21.01 -25.66 -22.82
N LYS A 30 -20.10 -26.56 -22.44
CA LYS A 30 -19.53 -26.61 -21.09
C LYS A 30 -19.08 -25.17 -20.74
N PRO A 31 -19.42 -24.64 -19.56
CA PRO A 31 -18.80 -23.40 -19.10
C PRO A 31 -17.28 -23.63 -19.13
N ALA A 32 -16.57 -22.80 -19.91
CA ALA A 32 -15.12 -22.84 -19.97
C ALA A 32 -14.61 -22.73 -18.52
N LYS A 33 -13.92 -23.76 -18.04
CA LYS A 33 -13.18 -23.68 -16.78
C LYS A 33 -12.18 -22.56 -16.95
N THR A 34 -12.45 -21.42 -16.33
CA THR A 34 -11.46 -20.35 -16.16
C THR A 34 -10.32 -20.95 -15.35
N VAL A 35 -9.25 -21.35 -16.02
CA VAL A 35 -8.02 -21.79 -15.35
C VAL A 35 -7.41 -20.52 -14.76
N SER A 36 -7.69 -20.25 -13.49
CA SER A 36 -6.94 -19.23 -12.74
C SER A 36 -5.48 -19.64 -12.78
N ALA A 37 -4.64 -18.77 -13.34
CA ALA A 37 -3.21 -19.01 -13.38
C ALA A 37 -2.69 -18.97 -11.95
N LYS A 38 -1.81 -19.90 -11.57
CA LYS A 38 -1.23 -19.89 -10.23
C LYS A 38 -0.35 -18.62 -10.08
N ALA A 39 -0.53 -17.88 -8.99
CA ALA A 39 0.32 -16.74 -8.68
C ALA A 39 1.79 -17.18 -8.53
N THR A 40 2.68 -16.47 -9.21
CA THR A 40 4.13 -16.63 -9.15
C THR A 40 4.69 -15.74 -8.06
N SER A 41 5.60 -16.27 -7.24
CA SER A 41 6.27 -15.54 -6.18
C SER A 41 7.53 -14.87 -6.73
N PHE A 42 7.69 -13.59 -6.43
CA PHE A 42 8.90 -12.81 -6.72
C PHE A 42 9.56 -12.42 -5.38
N VAL A 43 10.87 -12.66 -5.25
CA VAL A 43 11.64 -12.31 -4.05
C VAL A 43 12.46 -11.07 -4.33
N VAL A 44 12.40 -10.09 -3.42
CA VAL A 44 13.13 -8.82 -3.55
C VAL A 44 14.64 -9.06 -3.48
N ASP A 45 15.34 -8.53 -4.48
CA ASP A 45 16.79 -8.44 -4.48
C ASP A 45 17.21 -7.21 -3.67
N LYS A 46 17.80 -7.43 -2.50
CA LYS A 46 18.18 -6.37 -1.56
C LYS A 46 19.29 -5.46 -2.10
N GLN A 47 20.16 -5.97 -2.98
CA GLN A 47 21.30 -5.23 -3.51
C GLN A 47 20.87 -4.32 -4.66
N LEU A 48 19.88 -4.76 -5.44
CA LEU A 48 19.32 -4.00 -6.56
C LEU A 48 18.09 -3.17 -6.18
N SER A 49 17.79 -3.09 -4.88
CA SER A 49 16.66 -2.35 -4.34
C SER A 49 17.13 -1.27 -3.37
N LYS A 50 16.39 -0.18 -3.30
CA LYS A 50 16.73 0.98 -2.48
C LYS A 50 15.47 1.62 -1.90
N VAL A 51 15.57 2.03 -0.64
CA VAL A 51 14.57 2.89 0.02
C VAL A 51 15.30 4.11 0.56
N ASN A 52 14.96 5.28 0.02
CA ASN A 52 15.41 6.57 0.55
C ASN A 52 14.30 7.17 1.40
N TRP A 53 14.67 7.92 2.43
CA TRP A 53 13.73 8.69 3.24
C TRP A 53 14.09 10.17 3.22
N VAL A 54 13.08 11.03 3.37
CA VAL A 54 13.23 12.48 3.56
C VAL A 54 12.34 12.93 4.71
N GLY A 55 12.94 13.56 5.72
CA GLY A 55 12.26 14.21 6.83
C GLY A 55 12.46 15.72 6.77
N LYS A 56 11.40 16.49 7.01
CA LYS A 56 11.42 17.96 6.87
C LYS A 56 11.11 18.64 8.19
N LYS A 57 11.80 19.76 8.42
CA LYS A 57 11.51 20.74 9.47
C LYS A 57 11.17 22.07 8.82
N VAL A 58 10.65 23.03 9.59
CA VAL A 58 10.35 24.38 9.07
C VAL A 58 11.58 25.04 8.43
N THR A 59 12.77 24.79 8.99
CA THR A 59 14.03 25.43 8.58
C THR A 59 14.91 24.57 7.65
N GLY A 60 14.41 23.46 7.11
CA GLY A 60 15.21 22.60 6.23
C GLY A 60 14.75 21.14 6.20
N GLN A 61 15.62 20.25 5.72
CA GLN A 61 15.31 18.83 5.61
C GLN A 61 16.55 17.97 5.85
N HIS A 62 16.31 16.70 6.15
CA HIS A 62 17.32 15.66 6.19
C HIS A 62 16.88 14.48 5.33
N SER A 63 17.85 13.76 4.80
CA SER A 63 17.65 12.62 3.91
C SER A 63 18.60 11.49 4.21
N GLY A 64 18.17 10.29 3.85
CA GLY A 64 18.93 9.10 4.14
C GLY A 64 18.39 7.84 3.50
N THR A 65 18.86 6.70 4.01
CA THR A 65 18.49 5.37 3.52
C THR A 65 18.06 4.46 4.66
N ILE A 66 17.33 3.41 4.28
CA ILE A 66 16.99 2.28 5.14
C ILE A 66 17.02 1.01 4.30
N ASN A 67 17.56 -0.07 4.85
CA ASN A 67 17.72 -1.34 4.14
C ASN A 67 16.43 -2.15 4.17
N ILE A 68 16.22 -2.90 3.10
CA ILE A 68 15.17 -3.90 3.01
C ILE A 68 15.66 -5.18 3.70
N ALA A 69 14.95 -5.61 4.73
CA ALA A 69 15.20 -6.85 5.43
C ALA A 69 14.68 -8.05 4.64
N GLU A 70 13.51 -7.93 4.02
CA GLU A 70 12.91 -8.96 3.18
C GLU A 70 11.78 -8.37 2.33
N GLY A 71 11.44 -9.06 1.24
CA GLY A 71 10.26 -8.72 0.46
C GLY A 71 9.86 -9.86 -0.46
N LYS A 72 8.55 -10.08 -0.55
CA LYS A 72 7.93 -11.06 -1.43
C LYS A 72 6.75 -10.40 -2.14
N LEU A 73 6.66 -10.57 -3.45
CA LEU A 73 5.57 -10.09 -4.28
C LEU A 73 4.88 -11.27 -4.94
N GLU A 74 3.57 -11.17 -5.12
CA GLU A 74 2.75 -12.19 -5.76
C GLU A 74 2.17 -11.63 -7.04
N VAL A 75 2.48 -12.29 -8.16
CA VAL A 75 2.13 -11.84 -9.51
C VAL A 75 1.34 -12.95 -10.20
N GLU A 76 0.21 -12.61 -10.80
CA GLU A 76 -0.59 -13.52 -11.61
C GLU A 76 -0.86 -12.85 -12.96
N ASN A 77 -0.60 -13.56 -14.06
CA ASN A 77 -0.77 -13.04 -15.43
C ASN A 77 -0.06 -11.69 -15.65
N ASN A 78 1.16 -11.54 -15.14
CA ASN A 78 1.95 -10.30 -15.16
C ASN A 78 1.34 -9.11 -14.41
N VAL A 79 0.30 -9.33 -13.60
CA VAL A 79 -0.35 -8.33 -12.76
C VAL A 79 0.01 -8.57 -11.30
N LEU A 80 0.47 -7.53 -10.61
CA LEU A 80 0.70 -7.59 -9.16
C LEU A 80 -0.63 -7.87 -8.44
N LYS A 81 -0.63 -8.85 -7.54
CA LYS A 81 -1.80 -9.25 -6.73
C LYS A 81 -1.63 -8.94 -5.26
N GLY A 82 -0.40 -8.99 -4.76
CA GLY A 82 -0.11 -8.75 -3.35
C GLY A 82 1.37 -8.85 -3.06
N GLY A 83 1.72 -8.83 -1.78
CA GLY A 83 3.09 -8.94 -1.32
C GLY A 83 3.27 -8.40 0.09
N SER A 84 4.45 -8.65 0.63
CA SER A 84 4.88 -8.12 1.92
C SER A 84 6.32 -7.64 1.84
N PHE A 85 6.65 -6.66 2.66
CA PHE A 85 7.97 -6.09 2.81
C PHE A 85 8.29 -5.89 4.28
N SER A 86 9.57 -6.02 4.62
CA SER A 86 10.10 -5.63 5.91
C SER A 86 11.38 -4.82 5.70
N LEU A 87 11.52 -3.73 6.44
CA LEU A 87 12.69 -2.86 6.47
C LEU A 87 13.41 -3.04 7.80
N ASP A 88 14.74 -3.09 7.79
CA ASP A 88 15.54 -3.13 9.02
C ASP A 88 15.70 -1.71 9.57
N THR A 89 14.99 -1.38 10.64
CA THR A 89 15.02 -0.03 11.22
C THR A 89 16.38 0.32 11.83
N ARG A 90 17.19 -0.67 12.20
CA ARG A 90 18.55 -0.46 12.74
C ARG A 90 19.51 -0.01 11.66
N SER A 91 19.16 -0.21 10.38
CA SER A 91 19.96 0.21 9.23
C SER A 91 19.72 1.66 8.79
N ILE A 92 18.85 2.42 9.48
CA ILE A 92 18.63 3.83 9.19
C ILE A 92 19.96 4.58 9.20
N ALA A 93 20.24 5.27 8.09
CA ALA A 93 21.43 6.06 7.87
C ALA A 93 21.05 7.45 7.32
N VAL A 94 21.81 8.48 7.72
CA VAL A 94 21.69 9.87 7.23
C VAL A 94 22.76 10.08 6.16
N THR A 95 22.40 10.63 4.99
CA THR A 95 23.32 10.73 3.84
C THR A 95 23.73 12.16 3.45
N ASP A 96 23.00 13.16 3.94
CA ASP A 96 23.22 14.56 3.60
C ASP A 96 24.05 15.37 4.61
N ILE A 97 24.26 14.84 5.82
CA ILE A 97 25.20 15.42 6.78
C ILE A 97 26.57 14.77 6.57
N LYS A 98 27.56 15.57 6.15
CA LYS A 98 28.95 15.12 5.93
C LYS A 98 29.81 15.11 7.18
N ASP A 99 29.52 16.00 8.12
CA ASP A 99 30.18 16.05 9.42
C ASP A 99 29.82 14.80 10.24
N ALA A 100 30.84 14.12 10.78
CA ALA A 100 30.67 12.84 11.45
C ALA A 100 29.85 12.97 12.74
N ASP A 101 30.11 14.00 13.54
CA ASP A 101 29.42 14.21 14.82
C ASP A 101 27.96 14.59 14.63
N GLY A 102 27.67 15.50 13.70
CA GLY A 102 26.30 15.88 13.33
C GLY A 102 25.51 14.70 12.77
N ASN A 103 26.14 13.89 11.92
CA ASN A 103 25.52 12.69 11.35
C ASN A 103 25.20 11.67 12.47
N ALA A 104 26.19 11.35 13.31
CA ALA A 104 26.01 10.41 14.41
C ALA A 104 24.93 10.84 15.40
N LYS A 105 24.84 12.15 15.71
CA LYS A 105 23.78 12.70 16.57
C LYS A 105 22.39 12.48 15.97
N LEU A 106 22.20 12.81 14.70
CA LEU A 106 20.89 12.62 14.06
C LEU A 106 20.54 11.13 13.93
N VAL A 107 21.48 10.29 13.51
CA VAL A 107 21.26 8.84 13.43
C VAL A 107 20.88 8.27 14.80
N GLY A 108 21.58 8.67 15.86
CA GLY A 108 21.28 8.26 17.24
C GLY A 108 19.86 8.66 17.65
N HIS A 109 19.46 9.90 17.37
CA HIS A 109 18.12 10.39 17.69
C HIS A 109 17.02 9.67 16.90
N LEU A 110 17.22 9.42 15.59
CA LEU A 110 16.26 8.66 14.78
C LEU A 110 16.07 7.23 15.30
N LYS A 111 17.10 6.65 15.93
CA LYS A 111 17.08 5.28 16.46
C LYS A 111 16.48 5.18 17.87
N ALA A 112 16.48 6.27 18.62
CA ALA A 112 16.04 6.33 20.01
C ALA A 112 14.52 6.12 20.19
N ASP A 113 14.10 5.96 21.44
CA ASP A 113 12.72 5.60 21.84
C ASP A 113 11.65 6.65 21.49
N ASP A 114 12.04 7.93 21.50
CA ASP A 114 11.20 9.06 21.11
C ASP A 114 10.99 9.15 19.59
N PHE A 115 11.84 8.47 18.81
CA PHE A 115 11.70 8.25 17.39
C PHE A 115 11.37 6.79 17.08
N PHE A 116 12.17 6.06 16.26
CA PHE A 116 11.80 4.72 15.78
C PHE A 116 11.99 3.59 16.79
N SER A 117 12.69 3.81 17.90
CA SER A 117 12.87 2.82 18.98
C SER A 117 13.40 1.48 18.45
N VAL A 118 14.51 1.54 17.71
CA VAL A 118 14.98 0.42 16.86
C VAL A 118 15.45 -0.78 17.64
N ASP A 119 15.84 -0.58 18.90
CA ASP A 119 16.23 -1.67 19.80
C ASP A 119 15.03 -2.53 20.22
N LYS A 120 13.82 -1.94 20.27
CA LYS A 120 12.56 -2.65 20.58
C LYS A 120 11.84 -3.11 19.31
N PHE A 121 11.98 -2.34 18.23
CA PHE A 121 11.28 -2.57 16.97
C PHE A 121 12.29 -2.62 15.82
N ALA A 122 13.01 -3.73 15.71
CA ALA A 122 14.04 -3.93 14.69
C ALA A 122 13.50 -3.93 13.25
N THR A 123 12.20 -4.07 13.06
CA THR A 123 11.55 -4.11 11.74
C THR A 123 10.35 -3.18 11.65
N ALA A 124 10.22 -2.53 10.49
CA ALA A 124 8.96 -1.92 10.03
C ALA A 124 8.46 -2.72 8.81
N SER A 125 7.16 -2.98 8.71
CA SER A 125 6.62 -3.88 7.68
C SER A 125 5.43 -3.29 6.94
N LEU A 126 5.26 -3.71 5.69
CA LEU A 126 4.09 -3.41 4.88
C LEU A 126 3.53 -4.72 4.34
N VAL A 127 2.23 -4.96 4.54
CA VAL A 127 1.51 -6.07 3.92
C VAL A 127 0.48 -5.50 2.97
N ILE A 128 0.61 -5.79 1.68
CA ILE A 128 -0.34 -5.34 0.65
C ILE A 128 -1.66 -6.07 0.85
N THR A 129 -2.75 -5.32 0.97
CA THR A 129 -4.12 -5.84 1.15
C THR A 129 -4.98 -5.61 -0.09
N LYS A 130 -4.64 -4.64 -0.93
CA LYS A 130 -5.35 -4.37 -2.18
C LYS A 130 -4.41 -3.80 -3.23
N VAL A 131 -4.57 -4.26 -4.46
CA VAL A 131 -3.88 -3.74 -5.63
C VAL A 131 -4.92 -3.31 -6.66
N ALA A 132 -4.98 -2.03 -6.97
CA ALA A 132 -5.88 -1.47 -7.98
C ALA A 132 -5.07 -1.01 -9.20
N ALA A 133 -5.09 -1.82 -10.26
CA ALA A 133 -4.43 -1.49 -11.52
C ALA A 133 -5.08 -0.26 -12.18
N LYS A 134 -4.24 0.66 -12.69
CA LYS A 134 -4.63 1.86 -13.43
C LYS A 134 -4.27 1.80 -14.91
N GLY A 135 -3.70 0.68 -15.36
CA GLY A 135 -3.16 0.52 -16.71
C GLY A 135 -1.71 1.00 -16.83
N ASN A 136 -1.03 0.58 -17.90
CA ASN A 136 0.36 0.96 -18.20
C ASN A 136 1.36 0.71 -17.05
N GLY A 137 1.15 -0.36 -16.28
CA GLY A 137 1.98 -0.70 -15.13
C GLY A 137 1.78 0.21 -13.90
N ASN A 138 0.81 1.11 -13.91
CA ASN A 138 0.50 1.96 -12.75
C ASN A 138 -0.54 1.30 -11.85
N TYR A 139 -0.40 1.51 -10.55
CA TYR A 139 -1.23 0.92 -9.51
C TYR A 139 -1.48 1.93 -8.38
N ASP A 140 -2.68 1.89 -7.80
CA ASP A 140 -2.88 2.31 -6.42
C ASP A 140 -2.76 1.07 -5.54
N ILE A 141 -1.77 1.06 -4.65
CA ILE A 141 -1.54 -0.04 -3.70
C ILE A 141 -2.02 0.41 -2.33
N THR A 142 -2.88 -0.41 -1.71
CA THR A 142 -3.23 -0.27 -0.30
C THR A 142 -2.59 -1.40 0.49
N GLY A 143 -2.02 -1.07 1.64
CA GLY A 143 -1.46 -2.04 2.55
C GLY A 143 -1.53 -1.60 4.01
N ASN A 144 -1.27 -2.55 4.90
CA ASN A 144 -1.15 -2.33 6.32
C ASN A 144 0.33 -2.06 6.63
N LEU A 145 0.65 -0.80 6.97
CA LEU A 145 1.98 -0.37 7.35
C LEU A 145 2.11 -0.45 8.88
N THR A 146 3.14 -1.15 9.35
CA THR A 146 3.44 -1.31 10.77
C THR A 146 4.77 -0.65 11.08
N ILE A 147 4.75 0.33 11.98
CA ILE A 147 5.94 1.02 12.51
C ILE A 147 5.77 1.10 14.03
N LYS A 148 6.83 0.81 14.80
CA LYS A 148 6.77 0.72 16.28
C LYS A 148 5.65 -0.18 16.80
N GLY A 149 5.38 -1.30 16.12
CA GLY A 149 4.32 -2.23 16.48
C GLY A 149 2.89 -1.69 16.30
N ILE A 150 2.71 -0.48 15.76
CA ILE A 150 1.40 0.11 15.48
C ILE A 150 1.12 -0.03 13.99
N THR A 151 -0.04 -0.59 13.64
CA THR A 151 -0.45 -0.83 12.25
C THR A 151 -1.50 0.17 11.81
N ASN A 152 -1.27 0.84 10.68
CA ASN A 152 -2.24 1.71 10.04
C ASN A 152 -2.33 1.39 8.54
N PRO A 153 -3.51 1.54 7.90
CA PRO A 153 -3.62 1.43 6.46
C PRO A 153 -2.95 2.63 5.78
N ILE A 154 -2.27 2.36 4.66
CA ILE A 154 -1.72 3.38 3.77
C ILE A 154 -2.05 3.02 2.32
N THR A 155 -2.35 4.04 1.52
CA THR A 155 -2.53 3.91 0.07
C THR A 155 -1.54 4.81 -0.63
N PHE A 156 -0.86 4.28 -1.65
CA PHE A 156 0.15 5.02 -2.39
C PHE A 156 0.19 4.58 -3.87
N PRO A 157 0.55 5.50 -4.79
CA PRO A 157 0.76 5.15 -6.18
C PRO A 157 2.07 4.39 -6.35
N ALA A 158 2.09 3.44 -7.28
CA ALA A 158 3.29 2.71 -7.67
C ALA A 158 3.27 2.39 -9.17
N THR A 159 4.46 2.31 -9.77
CA THR A 159 4.65 1.75 -11.10
C THR A 159 5.38 0.41 -10.97
N VAL A 160 4.82 -0.63 -11.57
CA VAL A 160 5.36 -2.00 -11.53
C VAL A 160 5.41 -2.56 -12.95
N THR A 161 6.57 -3.10 -13.31
CA THR A 161 6.81 -3.78 -14.58
C THR A 161 7.29 -5.19 -14.31
N VAL A 162 6.69 -6.17 -14.98
CA VAL A 162 7.10 -7.57 -14.93
C VAL A 162 7.55 -7.98 -16.32
N ASN A 163 8.78 -8.47 -16.45
CA ASN A 163 9.36 -8.92 -17.71
C ASN A 163 10.30 -10.10 -17.45
N GLY A 164 10.07 -11.24 -18.12
CA GLY A 164 11.02 -12.36 -18.15
C GLY A 164 11.43 -12.88 -16.77
N GLY A 165 10.49 -12.97 -15.82
CA GLY A 165 10.79 -13.41 -14.44
C GLY A 165 11.48 -12.36 -13.56
N LYS A 166 11.62 -11.11 -14.04
CA LYS A 166 12.08 -9.96 -13.26
C LYS A 166 10.94 -8.96 -13.06
N LEU A 167 10.81 -8.45 -11.85
CA LEU A 167 9.90 -7.36 -11.49
C LEU A 167 10.72 -6.14 -11.09
N THR A 168 10.36 -4.98 -11.62
CA THR A 168 10.86 -3.68 -11.14
C THR A 168 9.71 -2.82 -10.66
N GLY A 169 9.87 -2.18 -9.51
CA GLY A 169 8.86 -1.33 -8.89
C GLY A 169 9.42 0.04 -8.51
N LYS A 170 8.60 1.08 -8.62
CA LYS A 170 8.85 2.41 -8.07
C LYS A 170 7.62 2.89 -7.31
N ALA A 171 7.82 3.49 -6.14
CA ALA A 171 6.74 4.07 -5.35
C ALA A 171 7.24 5.24 -4.52
N ASP A 172 6.37 6.24 -4.36
CA ASP A 172 6.57 7.37 -3.45
C ASP A 172 5.47 7.34 -2.39
N LEU A 173 5.88 7.26 -1.13
CA LEU A 173 4.96 7.19 0.00
C LEU A 173 5.15 8.42 0.88
N LYS A 174 4.03 8.98 1.35
CA LYS A 174 4.01 9.95 2.44
C LYS A 174 3.43 9.29 3.67
N VAL A 175 4.18 9.29 4.76
CA VAL A 175 3.81 8.62 6.00
C VAL A 175 3.75 9.64 7.11
N ASP A 176 2.58 9.76 7.73
CA ASP A 176 2.40 10.51 8.96
C ASP A 176 2.95 9.72 10.14
N ARG A 177 4.09 10.17 10.68
CA ARG A 177 4.81 9.51 11.78
C ARG A 177 4.03 9.56 13.10
N THR A 178 3.10 10.50 13.26
CA THR A 178 2.36 10.66 14.51
C THR A 178 1.36 9.54 14.74
N LYS A 179 0.86 8.92 13.65
CA LYS A 179 0.01 7.72 13.68
C LYS A 179 0.71 6.49 14.28
N TYR A 180 2.03 6.55 14.42
CA TYR A 180 2.87 5.50 15.00
C TYR A 180 3.50 5.94 16.33
N ASN A 181 2.88 6.92 16.99
CA ASN A 181 3.32 7.47 18.26
C ASN A 181 4.76 8.04 18.24
N ILE A 182 5.17 8.56 17.08
CA ILE A 182 6.41 9.31 16.92
C ILE A 182 6.05 10.79 16.96
N LYS A 183 5.97 11.38 18.16
CA LYS A 183 5.42 12.72 18.37
C LYS A 183 6.48 13.81 18.49
N TYR A 184 7.75 13.45 18.71
CA TYR A 184 8.84 14.39 18.95
C TYR A 184 8.86 15.53 17.91
N GLY A 185 8.90 16.79 18.35
CA GLY A 185 8.96 17.95 17.46
C GLY A 185 7.73 18.18 16.55
N SER A 186 6.62 17.47 16.76
CA SER A 186 5.38 17.66 16.00
C SER A 186 4.60 18.88 16.49
N LYS A 187 4.18 19.76 15.56
CA LYS A 187 3.28 20.88 15.88
C LYS A 187 1.90 20.42 16.32
N SER A 188 1.47 19.24 15.90
CA SER A 188 0.16 18.67 16.24
C SER A 188 0.06 18.23 17.70
N PHE A 189 1.19 18.08 18.40
CA PHE A 189 1.24 17.62 19.79
C PHE A 189 1.88 18.63 20.75
N PHE A 190 2.65 19.59 20.23
CA PHE A 190 3.37 20.56 21.06
C PHE A 190 3.19 21.97 20.52
N GLU A 191 2.63 22.84 21.35
CA GLU A 191 2.48 24.27 21.06
C GLU A 191 3.81 25.02 21.25
N GLY A 192 3.94 26.19 20.62
CA GLY A 192 5.08 27.09 20.84
C GLY A 192 6.44 26.62 20.30
N ILE A 193 6.51 25.52 19.54
CA ILE A 193 7.79 24.97 19.06
C ILE A 193 8.43 25.73 17.88
N GLY A 194 7.69 26.64 17.22
CA GLY A 194 8.19 27.56 16.20
C GLY A 194 9.03 26.87 15.10
N ASP A 195 10.25 27.36 14.91
CA ASP A 195 11.21 26.91 13.89
C ASP A 195 11.82 25.53 14.17
N LYS A 196 11.64 25.00 15.37
CA LYS A 196 12.09 23.65 15.76
C LYS A 196 11.12 22.55 15.32
N ALA A 197 9.97 22.94 14.79
CA ALA A 197 8.96 22.01 14.32
C ALA A 197 9.46 21.12 13.18
N ILE A 198 9.22 19.82 13.35
CA ILE A 198 9.43 18.75 12.38
C ILE A 198 8.05 18.36 11.86
N TYR A 199 7.89 18.32 10.54
CA TYR A 199 6.62 17.93 9.93
C TYR A 199 6.24 16.49 10.31
N ASP A 200 4.93 16.26 10.35
CA ASP A 200 4.37 14.95 10.70
C ASP A 200 4.60 13.94 9.57
N GLU A 201 4.57 14.43 8.33
CA GLU A 201 4.85 13.60 7.16
C GLU A 201 6.35 13.48 6.88
N PHE A 202 6.80 12.26 6.67
CA PHE A 202 8.06 11.96 5.99
C PHE A 202 7.79 11.22 4.67
N GLU A 203 8.74 11.33 3.75
CA GLU A 203 8.64 10.74 2.42
C GLU A 203 9.52 9.49 2.33
N LEU A 204 9.04 8.47 1.64
CA LEU A 204 9.83 7.31 1.22
C LEU A 204 9.83 7.23 -0.30
N ASN A 205 11.02 7.17 -0.90
CA ASN A 205 11.20 6.90 -2.32
C ASN A 205 11.76 5.49 -2.48
N VAL A 206 10.96 4.62 -3.08
CA VAL A 206 11.21 3.18 -3.15
C VAL A 206 11.52 2.82 -4.59
N VAL A 207 12.65 2.13 -4.80
CA VAL A 207 13.01 1.47 -6.06
C VAL A 207 13.29 0.01 -5.74
N LEU A 208 12.58 -0.90 -6.38
CA LEU A 208 12.69 -2.33 -6.10
C LEU A 208 13.01 -3.11 -7.36
N THR A 209 13.84 -4.14 -7.17
CA THR A 209 14.01 -5.24 -8.11
C THR A 209 13.65 -6.54 -7.38
N ALA A 210 12.87 -7.40 -8.02
CA ALA A 210 12.55 -8.73 -7.50
C ALA A 210 12.62 -9.77 -8.62
N ASN A 211 12.99 -11.00 -8.28
CA ASN A 211 13.14 -12.09 -9.24
C ASN A 211 12.17 -13.23 -8.91
N ALA A 212 11.59 -13.85 -9.93
CA ALA A 212 10.73 -15.01 -9.79
C ALA A 212 11.49 -16.15 -9.11
N LYS A 213 10.79 -16.89 -8.26
CA LYS A 213 11.30 -18.07 -7.56
C LYS A 213 10.69 -19.35 -8.11
#